data_AF-A0A3R6E076-F1
#
_entry.id   AF-A0A3R6E076-F1
#
_cell.length_a   1.000
_cell.length_b   1.000
_cell.length_c   1.000
_cell.angle_alpha   90.00
_cell.angle_beta   90.00
_cell.angle_gamma   90.00
#
_symmetry.space_group_name_H-M   'P 1'
#
loop_
_entity.id
_entity.type
_entity.pdbx_description
1 polymer ?
#
loop_
_entity_poly.entity_id
_entity_poly.type
_entity_poly.pdbx_seq_one_letter_code
_entity_poly.pdbx_strand_id
1 'polypeptide(L)' 'MRDRATLFNLLIGLNGYTVCSGVIDKKLNGKDIIAVPLVDESEMRIGYIMHRKGMTSRIGTAYLNALKKYMEPGIG' A
#
# COMPACT_ATOMS: atom_id res chain seq x y z
N MET A 1 16.26 1.85 9.92
CA MET A 1 14.89 2.11 10.41
C MET A 1 14.09 2.69 9.25
N ARG A 2 13.14 1.95 8.66
CA ARG A 2 12.41 2.32 7.42
C ARG A 2 10.90 2.13 7.63
N ASP A 3 10.37 2.67 8.73
CA ASP A 3 8.96 2.49 9.08
C ASP A 3 8.13 3.67 8.57
N ARG A 4 7.04 3.38 7.85
CA ARG A 4 6.13 4.38 7.25
C ARG A 4 5.55 5.32 8.32
N ALA A 5 5.30 4.82 9.53
CA ALA A 5 4.80 5.64 10.64
C ALA A 5 5.79 6.76 11.04
N THR A 6 7.09 6.45 11.08
CA THR A 6 8.13 7.44 11.39
C THR A 6 8.30 8.45 10.26
N LEU A 7 8.21 8.01 9.00
CA LEU A 7 8.23 8.90 7.85
C LEU A 7 7.06 9.89 7.89
N PHE A 8 5.86 9.43 8.22
CA PHE A 8 4.68 10.29 8.28
C PHE A 8 4.77 11.36 9.36
N ASN A 9 5.24 11.02 10.55
CA ASN A 9 5.50 12.01 11.60
C ASN A 9 6.49 13.09 11.14
N LEU A 10 7.53 12.69 10.39
CA LEU A 10 8.49 13.63 9.82
C LEU A 10 7.86 14.53 8.75
N LEU A 11 7.07 13.98 7.84
CA LEU A 11 6.38 14.75 6.80
C LEU A 11 5.43 15.79 7.41
N ILE A 12 4.68 15.42 8.46
CA ILE A 12 3.80 16.35 9.18
C ILE A 12 4.62 17.48 9.81
N GLY A 13 5.71 17.15 10.52
CA GLY A 13 6.55 18.16 11.17
C GLY A 13 7.29 19.11 10.21
N LEU A 14 7.54 18.68 8.96
CA LEU A 14 8.24 19.45 7.94
C LEU A 14 7.33 20.06 6.87
N ASN A 15 6.01 19.86 6.95
CA ASN A 15 5.08 20.15 5.86
C ASN A 15 5.54 19.55 4.51
N GLY A 16 6.06 18.32 4.57
CA GLY A 16 6.65 17.60 3.45
C GLY A 16 5.65 16.71 2.71
N TYR A 17 6.05 16.23 1.54
CA TYR A 17 5.29 15.27 0.73
C TYR A 17 6.17 14.10 0.29
N THR A 18 5.53 13.01 -0.13
CA THR A 18 6.22 11.85 -0.71
C THR A 18 5.35 11.16 -1.75
N VAL A 19 5.98 10.45 -2.70
CA VAL A 19 5.28 9.62 -3.67
C VAL A 19 4.96 8.27 -3.03
N CYS A 20 3.72 7.82 -3.13
CA CYS A 20 3.28 6.54 -2.60
C CYS A 20 2.29 5.86 -3.55
N SER A 21 2.01 4.59 -3.31
CA SER A 21 1.04 3.80 -4.08
C SER A 21 -0.42 4.26 -3.96
N GLY A 22 -0.71 5.23 -3.10
CA GLY A 22 -2.08 5.63 -2.74
C GLY A 22 -2.78 4.68 -1.77
N VAL A 23 -2.19 3.52 -1.43
CA VAL A 23 -2.72 2.58 -0.42
C VAL A 23 -2.42 3.12 0.98
N ILE A 24 -3.30 3.97 1.48
CA ILE A 24 -3.22 4.61 2.80
C ILE A 24 -4.48 4.24 3.61
N ASP A 25 -4.28 3.82 4.85
CA ASP A 25 -5.39 3.65 5.79
C ASP A 25 -5.73 5.00 6.45
N LYS A 26 -6.89 5.57 6.09
CA LYS A 26 -7.38 6.83 6.66
C LYS A 26 -7.66 6.75 8.16
N LYS A 27 -7.94 5.55 8.70
CA LYS A 27 -8.17 5.34 10.14
C LYS A 27 -6.86 5.38 10.93
N LEU A 28 -5.75 4.98 10.32
CA LEU A 28 -4.45 4.93 10.97
C LEU A 28 -3.67 6.25 10.86
N ASN A 29 -3.79 6.95 9.73
CA ASN A 29 -2.96 8.13 9.42
C ASN A 29 -3.65 9.48 9.69
N GLY A 30 -4.91 9.45 10.17
CA GLY A 30 -5.65 10.67 10.52
C GLY A 30 -5.98 11.56 9.31
N LYS A 31 -6.28 12.83 9.58
CA LYS A 31 -6.58 13.85 8.55
C LYS A 31 -5.33 14.57 8.05
N ASP A 32 -4.19 14.38 8.71
CA ASP A 32 -2.97 15.16 8.48
C ASP A 32 -2.15 14.66 7.29
N ILE A 33 -2.47 13.47 6.75
CA ILE A 33 -1.90 12.96 5.51
C ILE A 33 -3.01 12.62 4.52
N ILE A 34 -2.91 13.19 3.32
CA ILE A 34 -3.83 12.96 2.21
C ILE A 34 -3.07 12.40 1.01
N ALA A 35 -3.69 11.44 0.31
CA ALA A 35 -3.22 11.00 -1.00
C ALA A 35 -3.88 11.86 -2.08
N VAL A 36 -3.08 12.45 -2.96
CA VAL A 36 -3.54 13.24 -4.11
C VAL A 36 -3.02 12.57 -5.37
N PRO A 37 -3.85 12.40 -6.43
CA PRO A 37 -3.38 11.87 -7.71
C PRO A 37 -2.23 12.70 -8.27
N LEU A 38 -1.17 12.03 -8.73
CA LEU A 38 -0.08 12.69 -9.46
C LEU A 38 -0.56 13.05 -10.88
N VAL A 39 -0.04 14.15 -11.41
CA VAL A 39 -0.37 14.62 -12.77
C VAL A 39 0.31 13.78 -13.86
N ASP A 40 1.36 13.04 -13.50
CA ASP A 40 2.18 12.24 -14.40
C ASP A 40 1.79 10.73 -14.39
N GLU A 41 2.00 10.05 -15.51
CA GLU A 41 1.46 8.70 -15.81
C GLU A 41 2.32 7.54 -15.28
N SER A 42 3.17 7.76 -14.28
CA SER A 42 4.03 6.67 -13.77
C SER A 42 3.21 5.59 -13.05
N GLU A 43 3.09 4.41 -13.68
CA GLU A 43 2.42 3.25 -13.09
C GLU A 43 3.29 2.59 -12.01
N MET A 44 2.77 2.47 -10.79
CA MET A 44 3.38 1.65 -9.74
C MET A 44 2.83 0.22 -9.79
N ARG A 45 3.69 -0.77 -10.07
CA ARG A 45 3.29 -2.19 -10.07
C ARG A 45 3.47 -2.80 -8.69
N ILE A 46 2.38 -3.27 -8.09
CA ILE A 46 2.37 -3.94 -6.79
C ILE A 46 1.96 -5.40 -7.00
N GLY A 47 2.74 -6.30 -6.42
CA GLY A 47 2.48 -7.73 -6.50
C GLY A 47 3.21 -8.48 -5.39
N TYR A 48 3.14 -9.81 -5.45
CA TYR A 48 3.83 -10.71 -4.54
C TYR A 48 4.82 -11.58 -5.31
N ILE A 49 5.90 -11.98 -4.65
CA ILE A 49 6.93 -12.85 -5.22
C ILE A 49 6.73 -14.26 -4.66
N MET A 50 6.84 -15.27 -5.53
CA MET A 50 6.81 -16.68 -5.12
C MET A 50 7.96 -17.46 -5.77
N HIS A 51 8.43 -18.49 -5.08
CA HIS A 51 9.42 -19.40 -5.62
C HIS A 51 8.81 -20.22 -6.78
N ARG A 52 9.49 -20.29 -7.93
CA ARG A 52 8.98 -20.96 -9.15
C ARG A 52 8.60 -22.44 -8.95
N LYS A 53 9.28 -23.13 -8.03
CA LYS A 53 9.01 -24.54 -7.68
C LYS A 53 8.20 -24.70 -6.38
N GLY A 54 7.83 -23.59 -5.73
CA GLY A 54 7.05 -23.63 -4.50
C GLY A 54 5.59 -23.88 -4.82
N MET A 55 5.05 -25.01 -4.37
CA MET A 55 3.60 -25.19 -4.33
C MET A 55 3.01 -24.21 -3.31
N THR A 56 1.98 -23.47 -3.70
CA THR A 56 1.27 -22.59 -2.78
C THR A 56 0.57 -23.45 -1.73
N SER A 57 0.92 -23.23 -0.46
CA SER A 57 0.26 -23.94 0.64
C SER A 57 -1.22 -23.54 0.70
N ARG A 58 -2.05 -24.36 1.35
CA ARG A 58 -3.47 -24.03 1.57
C ARG A 58 -3.65 -22.66 2.23
N ILE A 59 -2.77 -22.31 3.18
CA ILE A 59 -2.77 -21.00 3.84
C ILE A 59 -2.34 -19.89 2.86
N GLY A 60 -1.30 -20.12 2.06
CA GLY A 60 -0.87 -19.17 1.03
C GLY A 60 -1.98 -18.86 0.03
N THR A 61 -2.68 -19.89 -0.45
CA THR A 61 -3.83 -19.74 -1.34
C THR A 61 -4.97 -18.97 -0.66
N ALA A 62 -5.27 -19.26 0.61
CA ALA A 62 -6.27 -18.51 1.36
C ALA A 62 -5.90 -17.03 1.51
N TYR A 63 -4.63 -16.72 1.79
CA TYR A 63 -4.14 -15.35 1.88
C TYR A 63 -4.23 -14.61 0.54
N LEU A 64 -3.80 -15.24 -0.56
CA LEU A 64 -3.91 -14.65 -1.90
C LEU A 64 -5.37 -14.40 -2.30
N ASN A 65 -6.28 -15.31 -1.94
CA ASN A 65 -7.72 -15.11 -2.18
C ASN A 65 -8.28 -13.95 -1.35
N ALA A 66 -7.83 -13.78 -0.11
CA ALA A 66 -8.21 -12.62 0.69
C ALA A 66 -7.71 -11.32 0.05
N LEU A 67 -6.43 -11.27 -0.36
CA LEU A 67 -5.87 -10.10 -1.05
C LEU A 67 -6.66 -9.72 -2.31
N LYS A 68 -7.00 -10.70 -3.16
CA LYS A 68 -7.79 -10.46 -4.39
C LYS A 68 -9.12 -9.76 -4.09
N LYS A 69 -9.83 -10.17 -3.04
CA LYS A 69 -11.10 -9.53 -2.63
C LYS A 69 -10.96 -8.05 -2.28
N TYR A 70 -9.81 -7.64 -1.73
CA TYR A 70 -9.52 -6.23 -1.39
C TYR A 70 -8.94 -5.44 -2.57
N MET A 71 -8.60 -6.10 -3.68
CA MET A 71 -8.03 -5.46 -4.88
C MET A 71 -9.04 -5.30 -6.01
N GLU A 72 -10.24 -5.90 -5.91
CA GLU A 72 -11.31 -5.68 -6.89
C GLU A 72 -11.83 -4.24 -6.77
N PRO A 73 -11.97 -3.49 -7.89
CA PRO A 73 -12.44 -2.11 -7.88
C PRO A 73 -13.93 -2.07 -7.49
N GLY A 74 -14.17 -1.99 -6.19
CA GLY A 74 -15.47 -1.89 -5.57
C GLY A 74 -15.34 -2.26 -4.09
N ILE A 75 -15.54 -1.27 -3.21
CA ILE A 75 -15.40 -1.29 -1.74
C ILE A 75 -14.01 -0.77 -1.29
N GLY A 76 -13.87 0.55 -1.32
CA GLY A 76 -12.80 1.33 -0.71
C GLY A 76 -13.10 2.82 -0.80
#